data_AF-A0A967TZM7-F1
#
_entry.id   AF-A0A967TZM7-F1
#
_cell.length_a   1.000
_cell.length_b   1.000
_cell.length_c   1.000
_cell.angle_alpha   90.00
_cell.angle_beta   90.00
_cell.angle_gamma   90.00
#
_symmetry.space_group_name_H-M   'P 1'
#
loop_
_entity.id
_entity.type
_entity.pdbx_description
1 polymer ?
#
loop_
_entity_poly.entity_id
_entity_poly.type
_entity_poly.pdbx_seq_one_letter_code
_entity_poly.pdbx_strand_id
1 'polypeptide(L)'
;DLAIVLRAGSLPAPVKIMENRTVGPSLGHDSIEQGKVSIMIGIVLVIIAMLLYYKFSGVIANVVLVLNVFFIMAMLSLFGATLTLPGIAGIVLTVGMAVDANVL
;
A
#
# COMPACT_ATOMS: atom_id res chain seq x y z
N ASP A 1 -6.49 -22.23 -17.64
CA ASP A 1 -5.60 -22.43 -18.80
C ASP A 1 -6.27 -22.64 -20.15
N LEU A 2 -6.96 -23.76 -20.42
CA LEU A 2 -7.42 -24.07 -21.78
C LEU A 2 -8.38 -23.02 -22.38
N ALA A 3 -9.26 -22.43 -21.55
CA ALA A 3 -10.17 -21.35 -21.96
C ALA A 3 -9.45 -20.01 -22.24
N ILE A 4 -8.28 -19.78 -21.65
CA ILE A 4 -7.44 -18.60 -21.92
C ILE A 4 -6.74 -18.76 -23.27
N VAL A 5 -6.22 -19.96 -23.56
CA VAL A 5 -5.59 -20.31 -24.84
C VAL A 5 -6.61 -20.24 -26.00
N LEU A 6 -7.86 -20.63 -25.77
CA LEU A 6 -8.94 -20.54 -26.77
C LEU A 6 -9.44 -19.10 -27.02
N ARG A 7 -9.38 -18.21 -26.01
CA ARG A 7 -9.72 -16.77 -26.17
C ARG A 7 -8.58 -15.95 -26.76
N ALA A 8 -7.34 -16.38 -26.60
CA ALA A 8 -6.17 -15.70 -27.16
C ALA A 8 -6.11 -15.77 -28.70
N GLY A 9 -6.90 -16.67 -29.31
CA GLY A 9 -6.82 -16.95 -30.75
C GLY A 9 -5.49 -17.60 -31.12
N SER A 10 -5.48 -18.38 -32.20
CA SER A 10 -4.24 -18.89 -32.77
C SER A 10 -3.37 -17.71 -33.18
N LEU A 11 -2.42 -17.25 -32.35
CA LEU A 11 -1.42 -16.27 -32.73
C LEU A 11 -0.47 -16.95 -33.73
N PRO A 12 -0.57 -16.70 -35.05
CA PRO A 12 0.39 -17.20 -36.04
C PRO A 12 1.41 -16.08 -36.34
N ALA A 13 1.52 -15.09 -35.46
CA ALA A 13 2.46 -13.99 -35.58
C ALA A 13 3.65 -14.32 -34.68
N PRO A 14 4.88 -14.44 -35.22
CA PRO A 14 6.06 -14.68 -34.40
C PRO A 14 6.22 -13.53 -33.42
N VAL A 15 5.88 -13.78 -32.16
CA VAL A 15 6.02 -12.81 -31.07
C VAL A 15 7.50 -12.67 -30.79
N LYS A 16 8.17 -11.73 -31.46
CA LYS A 16 9.49 -11.27 -31.03
C LYS A 16 9.29 -10.56 -29.69
N ILE A 17 9.65 -11.24 -28.60
CA ILE A 17 9.74 -10.64 -27.27
C ILE A 17 10.85 -9.59 -27.34
N MET A 18 10.48 -8.34 -27.63
CA MET A 18 11.45 -7.25 -27.82
C MET A 18 12.03 -6.73 -26.50
N GLU A 19 11.38 -7.03 -25.38
CA GLU A 19 11.91 -6.76 -24.04
C GLU A 19 11.16 -7.62 -23.02
N ASN A 20 11.87 -8.52 -22.34
CA ASN A 20 11.37 -9.15 -21.14
C ASN A 20 11.83 -8.26 -19.97
N ARG A 21 10.95 -7.38 -19.46
CA ARG A 21 11.21 -6.69 -18.19
C ARG A 21 11.05 -7.69 -17.05
N THR A 22 12.03 -8.57 -16.90
CA THR A 22 12.18 -9.36 -15.69
C THR A 22 12.64 -8.40 -14.60
N VAL A 23 11.70 -7.85 -13.84
CA VAL A 23 12.03 -7.18 -12.59
C VAL A 23 12.64 -8.23 -11.68
N GLY A 24 13.95 -8.14 -11.48
CA GLY A 24 14.67 -9.05 -10.60
C GLY A 24 14.05 -9.01 -9.20
N PRO A 25 13.98 -10.16 -8.48
CA PRO A 25 13.45 -10.21 -7.11
C PRO A 25 14.08 -9.17 -6.17
N SER A 26 15.32 -8.75 -6.45
CA SER A 26 16.04 -7.69 -5.73
C SER A 26 15.35 -6.32 -5.82
N LEU A 27 14.87 -5.90 -7.00
CA LEU A 27 14.15 -4.63 -7.17
C LEU A 27 12.84 -4.60 -6.37
N GLY A 28 12.18 -5.77 -6.26
CA GLY A 28 10.98 -5.94 -5.43
C GLY A 28 11.30 -5.89 -3.93
N HIS A 29 12.41 -6.52 -3.51
CA HIS A 29 12.84 -6.50 -2.12
C HIS A 29 13.22 -5.10 -1.65
N ASP A 30 14.03 -4.39 -2.42
CA ASP A 30 14.46 -3.02 -2.14
C ASP A 30 13.25 -2.08 -2.03
N SER A 31 12.27 -2.26 -2.90
CA SER A 31 11.01 -1.50 -2.87
C SER A 31 10.19 -1.72 -1.59
N ILE A 32 10.13 -2.98 -1.12
CA ILE A 32 9.42 -3.32 0.12
C ILE A 32 10.16 -2.73 1.32
N GLU A 33 11.48 -2.82 1.33
CA GLU A 33 12.29 -2.30 2.43
C GLU A 33 12.22 -0.77 2.52
N GLN A 34 12.38 -0.08 1.39
CA GLN A 34 12.17 1.36 1.30
C GLN A 34 10.73 1.74 1.70
N GLY A 35 9.73 0.98 1.25
CA GLY A 35 8.33 1.17 1.61
C GLY A 35 8.07 1.06 3.12
N LYS A 36 8.68 0.08 3.80
CA LYS A 36 8.59 -0.05 5.27
C LYS A 36 9.19 1.17 5.97
N VAL A 37 10.37 1.61 5.52
CA VAL A 37 11.05 2.78 6.11
C VAL A 37 10.22 4.05 5.88
N SER A 38 9.68 4.25 4.69
CA SER A 38 8.81 5.40 4.37
C SER A 38 7.54 5.42 5.22
N ILE A 39 6.86 4.28 5.40
CA ILE A 39 5.68 4.19 6.26
C ILE A 39 6.05 4.52 7.71
N MET A 40 7.16 3.97 8.21
CA MET A 40 7.59 4.17 9.60
C MET A 40 7.86 5.65 9.88
N ILE A 41 8.62 6.31 8.99
CA ILE A 41 8.91 7.74 9.10
C ILE A 41 7.62 8.57 8.98
N GLY A 42 6.74 8.22 8.04
CA GLY A 42 5.46 8.90 7.81
C GLY A 42 4.54 8.84 9.04
N ILE A 43 4.37 7.65 9.63
CA ILE A 43 3.54 7.47 10.84
C ILE A 43 4.12 8.28 12.00
N VAL A 44 5.44 8.26 12.21
CA VAL A 44 6.08 9.03 13.29
C VAL A 44 5.85 10.53 13.11
N LEU A 45 6.04 11.05 11.89
CA LEU A 45 5.78 12.46 11.58
C LEU A 45 4.32 12.85 11.83
N VAL A 46 3.37 12.02 11.41
CA VAL A 46 1.93 12.27 11.63
C VAL A 46 1.59 12.27 13.11
N ILE A 47 2.11 11.30 13.88
CA ILE A 47 1.89 11.22 15.34
C ILE A 47 2.43 12.46 16.04
N ILE A 48 3.64 12.90 15.70
CA ILE A 48 4.26 14.11 16.28
C ILE A 48 3.44 15.35 15.91
N ALA A 49 3.06 15.48 14.65
CA ALA A 49 2.24 16.61 14.19
C ALA A 49 0.89 16.66 14.93
N MET A 50 0.20 15.52 15.08
CA MET A 50 -1.05 15.40 15.83
C MET A 50 -0.90 15.78 17.30
N LEU A 51 0.15 15.32 17.96
CA LEU A 51 0.42 15.64 19.36
C LEU A 51 0.68 17.14 19.59
N LEU A 52 1.45 17.77 18.69
CA LEU A 52 1.76 19.20 18.79
C LEU A 52 0.55 20.09 18.50
N TYR A 53 -0.25 19.76 17.48
CA TYR A 53 -1.38 20.60 17.05
C TYR A 53 -2.65 20.36 17.90
N TYR A 54 -2.98 19.10 18.22
CA TYR A 54 -4.26 18.72 18.83
C TYR A 54 -4.18 18.31 20.32
N LYS A 55 -2.98 18.28 20.92
CA LYS A 55 -2.76 17.94 22.34
C LYS A 55 -3.51 16.66 22.75
N PHE A 56 -4.47 16.74 23.68
CA PHE A 56 -5.23 15.59 24.19
C PHE A 56 -6.13 14.95 23.12
N SER A 57 -6.72 15.75 22.24
CA SER A 57 -7.50 15.24 21.09
C SER A 57 -6.60 14.48 20.11
N GLY A 58 -5.33 14.89 19.98
CA GLY A 58 -4.33 14.20 19.16
C GLY A 58 -4.06 12.76 19.61
N VAL A 59 -4.19 12.46 20.91
CA VAL A 59 -4.06 11.09 21.43
C VAL A 59 -5.22 10.22 20.94
N ILE A 60 -6.44 10.74 20.98
CA ILE A 60 -7.63 10.05 20.50
C ILE A 60 -7.54 9.81 18.99
N ALA A 61 -7.12 10.82 18.22
CA ALA A 61 -6.91 10.70 16.79
C ALA A 61 -5.85 9.64 16.43
N ASN A 62 -4.76 9.54 17.20
CA ASN A 62 -3.75 8.50 17.00
C ASN A 62 -4.31 7.09 17.27
N VAL A 63 -5.18 6.92 18.27
CA VAL A 63 -5.84 5.63 18.52
C VAL A 63 -6.73 5.25 17.33
N VAL A 64 -7.54 6.18 16.83
CA VAL A 64 -8.39 5.97 15.65
C VAL A 64 -7.55 5.62 14.43
N LEU A 65 -6.42 6.30 14.24
CA LEU A 65 -5.50 6.05 13.12
C LEU A 65 -4.94 4.62 13.15
N VAL A 66 -4.44 4.18 14.30
CA VAL A 66 -3.91 2.81 14.47
C VAL A 66 -5.00 1.78 14.18
N LEU A 67 -6.22 2.03 14.67
CA LEU A 67 -7.36 1.14 14.49
C LEU A 67 -7.81 1.08 13.02
N ASN A 68 -7.73 2.19 12.29
CA ASN A 68 -7.99 2.24 10.85
C ASN A 68 -6.98 1.39 10.06
N VAL A 69 -5.67 1.58 10.31
CA VAL A 69 -4.61 0.78 9.64
C VAL A 69 -4.75 -0.71 9.99
N PHE A 70 -5.09 -1.04 11.24
CA PHE A 70 -5.36 -2.41 11.65
C PHE A 70 -6.49 -3.05 10.84
N PHE A 71 -7.62 -2.34 10.63
CA PHE A 71 -8.71 -2.85 9.81
C PHE A 71 -8.35 -3.03 8.35
N ILE A 72 -7.56 -2.12 7.77
CA ILE A 72 -7.07 -2.27 6.38
C ILE A 72 -6.25 -3.57 6.27
N MET A 73 -5.31 -3.79 7.19
CA MET A 73 -4.47 -5.00 7.20
C MET A 73 -5.30 -6.27 7.43
N ALA A 74 -6.28 -6.22 8.32
CA ALA A 74 -7.20 -7.34 8.56
C ALA A 74 -8.01 -7.68 7.31
N MET A 75 -8.53 -6.68 6.59
CA MET A 75 -9.23 -6.90 5.32
C MET A 75 -8.31 -7.46 4.25
N LEU A 76 -7.11 -6.89 4.07
CA LEU A 76 -6.13 -7.42 3.11
C LEU A 76 -5.82 -8.89 3.38
N SER A 77 -5.62 -9.26 4.65
CA SER A 77 -5.41 -10.65 5.06
C SER A 77 -6.63 -11.53 4.81
N LEU A 78 -7.84 -11.04 5.05
CA LEU A 78 -9.08 -11.81 4.87
C LEU A 78 -9.33 -12.15 3.39
N PHE A 79 -9.05 -11.20 2.49
CA PHE A 79 -9.23 -11.38 1.05
C PHE A 79 -8.02 -12.01 0.35
N GLY A 80 -6.94 -12.33 1.09
CA GLY A 80 -5.70 -12.86 0.51
C GLY A 80 -4.98 -11.87 -0.42
N ALA A 81 -5.24 -10.58 -0.25
CA ALA A 81 -4.62 -9.53 -1.05
C ALA A 81 -3.19 -9.27 -0.55
N THR A 82 -2.23 -9.17 -1.47
CA THR A 82 -0.83 -8.87 -1.15
C THR A 82 -0.59 -7.37 -1.00
N LEU A 83 0.18 -7.00 0.02
CA LEU A 83 0.62 -5.62 0.20
C LEU A 83 1.72 -5.30 -0.82
N THR A 84 1.37 -4.55 -1.86
CA THR A 84 2.28 -4.11 -2.91
C THR A 84 2.69 -2.65 -2.73
N LEU A 85 3.68 -2.18 -3.48
CA LEU A 85 4.14 -0.78 -3.50
C LEU A 85 2.97 0.22 -3.71
N PRO A 86 2.05 0.01 -4.67
CA PRO A 86 0.84 0.83 -4.79
C PRO A 86 -0.10 0.73 -3.57
N GLY A 87 -0.19 -0.44 -2.94
CA GLY A 87 -0.98 -0.64 -1.72
C GLY A 87 -0.45 0.20 -0.55
N ILE A 88 0.87 0.28 -0.40
CA ILE A 88 1.53 1.15 0.60
C ILE A 88 1.17 2.63 0.36
N ALA A 89 1.22 3.09 -0.90
CA ALA A 89 0.83 4.46 -1.24
C ALA A 89 -0.66 4.72 -0.93
N GLY A 90 -1.54 3.75 -1.17
CA GLY A 90 -2.95 3.82 -0.79
C GLY A 90 -3.16 3.98 0.70
N ILE A 91 -2.44 3.21 1.53
CA ILE A 91 -2.51 3.31 3.00
C ILE A 91 -2.09 4.71 3.46
N VAL A 92 -1.00 5.26 2.91
CA VAL A 92 -0.53 6.62 3.24
C VAL A 92 -1.58 7.68 2.89
N LEU A 93 -2.24 7.54 1.73
CA LEU A 93 -3.34 8.43 1.34
C LEU A 93 -4.53 8.32 2.30
N THR A 94 -4.93 7.11 2.68
CA THR A 94 -6.03 6.89 3.64
C THR A 94 -5.69 7.46 5.02
N VAL A 95 -4.45 7.31 5.47
CA VAL A 95 -3.95 7.90 6.72
C VAL A 95 -4.10 9.43 6.69
N GLY A 96 -3.70 10.08 5.59
CA GLY A 96 -3.85 11.54 5.45
C GLY A 96 -5.32 12.00 5.51
N MET A 97 -6.22 11.29 4.81
CA MET A 97 -7.65 11.60 4.84
C MET A 97 -8.29 11.30 6.21
N ALA A 98 -7.88 10.23 6.89
CA ALA A 98 -8.39 9.88 8.21
C ALA A 98 -7.95 10.92 9.27
N VAL A 99 -6.74 11.45 9.13
CA VAL A 99 -6.26 12.57 9.94
C VAL A 99 -7.13 13.81 9.73
N ASP A 100 -7.38 14.21 8.48
CA ASP A 100 -8.22 15.36 8.14
C ASP A 100 -9.67 15.19 8.68
N ALA A 101 -10.25 14.00 8.54
CA ALA A 101 -11.58 13.69 9.04
C ALA A 101 -11.69 13.67 10.58
N ASN A 102 -10.61 13.36 11.29
CA ASN A 102 -10.56 13.43 12.76
C ASN A 102 -10.34 14.87 13.28
N VAL A 103 -9.91 15.76 12.40
CA VAL A 103 -9.60 17.16 12.70
C VAL A 103 -10.80 18.08 12.52
N LEU A 104 -11.64 17.79 11.52
CA LEU A 104 -12.89 18.51 11.21
C LEU A 104 -13.96 18.28 12.28
#